data_AF-A0A1Q2MBA6-F1
#
_entry.id   AF-A0A1Q2MBA6-F1
#
_cell.length_a   1.000
_cell.length_b   1.000
_cell.length_c   1.000
_cell.angle_alpha   90.00
_cell.angle_beta   90.00
_cell.angle_gamma   90.00
#
_symmetry.space_group_name_H-M   'P 1'
#
loop_
_entity.id
_entity.type
_entity.pdbx_description
1 polymer ?
#
loop_
_entity_poly.entity_id
_entity_poly.type
_entity_poly.pdbx_seq_one_letter_code
_entity_poly.pdbx_strand_id
1 'polypeptide(L)'
;MKRIFTSCFGLGFMPVASGTWGSLLPVVVFMAMGTFAAPAAAITAVLLLSGIFFSFICVRYGTQVADEMQLKDPGEIVADEYAGQALTLILAVLFGGYTAGEPVCLMAGAAFLLFRLFDIVKPWPIRSLEKYPGGWGVLLDDLLAGVYAGVVYIIVAKTGIIERLDCLTCSGSASGGLTVDMAVVLGIVQGLTEFLPVSSSGHLVVFEDLFAGLDPDTAEMLLFDLSIHVGTVIAVIAVFYKDIIKLVTGFFNWKDTGFKPLALYRENDNVHFAAAMIVTIITTFIFYKIFEEPLDSARKVKVVVVMWLVTAALLFITDLKKDTTKTLRQIGLFSAAIIGAAQAAAILPGISRSGATICAAILLGLKRDKAVEYSFFVAIPVILGASVLEFIDKYDLISGSHISPLIFAAGMAASFLTGIAALKLLINLSRQRRLKWFSIYLFIVAALVFYFEIM
;
A
#
# COMPACT_ATOMS: atom_id res chain seq x y z
N MET A 1 22.12 -1.02 38.23
CA MET A 1 20.68 -0.73 38.38
C MET A 1 20.10 0.01 37.17
N LYS A 2 20.65 1.17 36.76
CA LYS A 2 20.19 1.90 35.55
C LYS A 2 20.11 1.02 34.29
N ARG A 3 21.22 0.31 33.97
CA ARG A 3 21.30 -0.63 32.84
C ARG A 3 20.25 -1.74 32.87
N ILE A 4 19.85 -2.21 34.05
CA ILE A 4 18.83 -3.27 34.19
C ILE A 4 17.46 -2.72 33.79
N PHE A 5 17.13 -1.51 34.22
CA PHE A 5 15.84 -0.91 33.89
C PHE A 5 15.78 -0.40 32.45
N THR A 6 16.86 0.20 31.93
CA THR A 6 16.89 0.65 30.52
C THR A 6 16.85 -0.52 29.54
N SER A 7 17.31 -1.71 29.92
CA SER A 7 17.24 -2.93 29.11
C SER A 7 15.99 -3.79 29.35
N CYS A 8 14.97 -3.26 30.04
CA CYS A 8 13.76 -4.01 30.43
C CYS A 8 14.08 -5.35 31.12
N PHE A 9 14.85 -5.28 32.21
CA PHE A 9 15.29 -6.43 33.01
C PHE A 9 16.22 -7.40 32.26
N GLY A 10 17.00 -6.88 31.32
CA GLY A 10 18.02 -7.63 30.59
C GLY A 10 17.59 -8.15 29.22
N LEU A 11 16.36 -7.86 28.79
CA LEU A 11 15.87 -8.19 27.45
C LEU A 11 16.66 -7.47 26.34
N GLY A 12 17.15 -6.26 26.61
CA GLY A 12 18.01 -5.54 25.68
C GLY A 12 19.34 -6.26 25.37
N PHE A 13 19.78 -7.21 26.20
CA PHE A 13 20.99 -8.01 25.95
C PHE A 13 20.73 -9.27 25.12
N MET A 14 19.48 -9.54 24.74
CA MET A 14 19.15 -10.72 23.94
C MET A 14 19.78 -10.63 22.55
N PRO A 15 20.26 -11.77 22.01
CA PRO A 15 20.93 -11.79 20.71
C PRO A 15 19.93 -11.49 19.59
N VAL A 16 20.36 -10.66 18.64
CA VAL A 16 19.62 -10.30 17.41
C VAL A 16 18.33 -9.52 17.70
N ALA A 17 18.24 -8.30 17.15
CA ALA A 17 17.06 -7.44 17.21
C ALA A 17 16.53 -7.20 18.64
N SER A 18 17.39 -6.72 19.53
CA SER A 18 17.10 -6.40 20.94
C SER A 18 15.81 -5.60 21.16
N GLY A 19 15.51 -4.59 20.33
CA GLY A 19 14.24 -3.83 20.40
C GLY A 19 12.98 -4.69 20.21
N THR A 20 13.09 -5.83 19.51
CA THR A 20 12.00 -6.82 19.38
C THR A 20 11.70 -7.51 20.71
N TRP A 21 12.73 -7.76 21.52
CA TRP A 21 12.57 -8.34 22.86
C TRP A 21 11.99 -7.33 23.83
N GLY A 22 12.41 -6.06 23.75
CA GLY A 22 11.82 -4.96 24.53
C GLY A 22 10.33 -4.79 24.27
N SER A 23 9.93 -4.76 23.00
CA SER A 23 8.51 -4.67 22.62
C SER A 23 7.74 -5.96 22.88
N LEU A 24 8.36 -7.14 22.98
CA LEU A 24 7.64 -8.38 23.28
C LEU A 24 7.14 -8.44 24.73
N LEU A 25 7.85 -7.83 25.67
CA LEU A 25 7.47 -7.88 27.09
C LEU A 25 6.05 -7.33 27.39
N PRO A 26 5.64 -6.12 26.94
CA PRO A 26 4.28 -5.64 27.19
C PRO A 26 3.22 -6.50 26.48
N VAL A 27 3.57 -7.16 25.36
CA VAL A 27 2.70 -8.12 24.68
C VAL A 27 2.48 -9.37 25.54
N VAL A 28 3.52 -9.91 26.16
CA VAL A 28 3.41 -11.05 27.09
C VAL A 28 2.56 -10.68 28.31
N VAL A 29 2.75 -9.49 28.88
CA VAL A 29 1.93 -8.99 29.99
C VAL A 29 0.46 -8.90 29.58
N PHE A 30 0.20 -8.30 28.40
CA PHE A 30 -1.14 -8.19 27.84
C PHE A 30 -1.79 -9.57 27.62
N MET A 31 -1.07 -10.51 26.99
CA MET A 31 -1.57 -11.87 26.75
C MET A 31 -1.86 -12.60 28.05
N ALA A 32 -0.96 -12.53 29.04
CA ALA A 32 -1.18 -13.15 30.34
C ALA A 32 -2.45 -12.61 31.02
N MET A 33 -2.63 -11.30 31.06
CA MET A 33 -3.84 -10.70 31.63
C MET A 33 -5.10 -11.06 30.85
N GLY A 34 -5.03 -11.09 29.51
CA GLY A 34 -6.12 -11.52 28.64
C GLY A 34 -6.52 -12.99 28.86
N THR A 35 -5.54 -13.89 29.02
CA THR A 35 -5.80 -15.32 29.31
C THR A 35 -6.52 -15.55 30.64
N PHE A 36 -6.34 -14.64 31.61
CA PHE A 36 -7.07 -14.66 32.88
C PHE A 36 -8.33 -13.79 32.87
N ALA A 37 -8.82 -13.42 31.67
CA ALA A 37 -10.02 -12.61 31.47
C ALA A 37 -10.02 -11.31 32.29
N ALA A 38 -8.85 -10.67 32.44
CA ALA A 38 -8.75 -9.42 33.19
C ALA A 38 -9.61 -8.32 32.55
N PRO A 39 -10.30 -7.48 33.34
CA PRO A 39 -11.08 -6.37 32.80
C PRO A 39 -10.21 -5.39 31.99
N ALA A 40 -10.79 -4.80 30.94
CA ALA A 40 -10.10 -3.83 30.07
C ALA A 40 -9.43 -2.69 30.86
N ALA A 41 -10.10 -2.21 31.92
CA ALA A 41 -9.58 -1.18 32.80
C ALA A 41 -8.32 -1.62 33.56
N ALA A 42 -8.25 -2.88 34.01
CA ALA A 42 -7.09 -3.41 34.71
C ALA A 42 -5.89 -3.55 33.77
N ILE A 43 -6.11 -4.11 32.57
CA ILE A 43 -5.08 -4.21 31.54
C ILE A 43 -4.54 -2.84 31.17
N THR A 44 -5.44 -1.89 30.89
CA THR A 44 -5.08 -0.51 30.55
C THR A 44 -4.27 0.14 31.66
N ALA A 45 -4.68 -0.02 32.92
CA ALA A 45 -3.96 0.55 34.06
C ALA A 45 -2.54 -0.03 34.19
N VAL A 46 -2.37 -1.35 34.05
CA VAL A 46 -1.04 -2.00 34.13
C VAL A 46 -0.13 -1.56 33.00
N LEU A 47 -0.64 -1.54 31.76
CA LEU A 47 0.13 -1.09 30.59
C LEU A 47 0.47 0.40 30.67
N LEU A 48 -0.46 1.24 31.16
CA LEU A 48 -0.22 2.67 31.30
C LEU A 48 0.82 2.97 32.38
N LEU A 49 0.70 2.35 33.55
CA LEU A 49 1.64 2.54 34.66
C LEU A 49 3.05 2.04 34.28
N SER A 50 3.14 0.86 33.65
CA SER A 50 4.42 0.33 33.19
C SER A 50 5.00 1.15 32.03
N GLY A 51 4.18 1.58 31.07
CA GLY A 51 4.60 2.45 29.96
C GLY A 51 5.12 3.81 30.43
N ILE A 52 4.46 4.44 31.40
CA ILE A 52 4.93 5.68 32.05
C ILE A 52 6.25 5.44 32.78
N PHE A 53 6.36 4.31 33.50
CA PHE A 53 7.59 3.94 34.19
C PHE A 53 8.77 3.81 33.22
N PHE A 54 8.62 3.03 32.15
CA PHE A 54 9.69 2.84 31.17
C PHE A 54 9.98 4.10 30.34
N SER A 55 8.97 4.93 30.06
CA SER A 55 9.15 6.28 29.49
C SER A 55 10.04 7.15 30.39
N PHE A 56 9.76 7.16 31.71
CA PHE A 56 10.57 7.89 32.68
C PHE A 56 12.00 7.35 32.74
N ILE A 57 12.17 6.01 32.74
CA ILE A 57 13.50 5.37 32.72
C ILE A 57 14.28 5.76 31.46
N CYS A 58 13.65 5.72 30.28
CA CYS A 58 14.27 6.11 29.00
C CYS A 58 14.79 7.55 29.07
N VAL A 59 13.93 8.50 29.42
CA VAL A 59 14.30 9.92 29.48
C VAL A 59 15.35 10.20 30.55
N ARG A 60 15.22 9.59 31.73
CA ARG A 60 16.07 9.90 32.89
C ARG A 60 17.44 9.24 32.81
N TYR A 61 17.53 8.03 32.27
CA TYR A 61 18.74 7.20 32.34
C TYR A 61 19.26 6.77 30.97
N GLY A 62 18.49 6.86 29.89
CA GLY A 62 18.90 6.40 28.56
C GLY A 62 20.17 7.10 28.07
N THR A 63 20.25 8.42 28.19
CA THR A 63 21.46 9.20 27.83
C THR A 63 22.67 8.81 28.66
N GLN A 64 22.49 8.67 29.98
CA GLN A 64 23.57 8.32 30.88
C GLN A 64 24.13 6.93 30.57
N VAL A 65 23.27 5.98 30.23
CA VAL A 65 23.67 4.62 29.86
C VAL A 65 24.34 4.60 28.47
N ALA A 66 23.86 5.38 27.50
CA ALA A 66 24.48 5.52 26.19
C ALA A 66 25.89 6.13 26.28
N ASP A 67 26.05 7.18 27.08
CA ASP A 67 27.34 7.82 27.33
C ASP A 67 28.32 6.86 28.05
N GLU A 68 27.84 6.11 29.05
CA GLU A 68 28.62 5.08 29.75
C GLU A 68 29.06 3.93 28.82
N MET A 69 28.33 3.68 27.72
CA MET A 69 28.62 2.65 26.73
C MET A 69 29.48 3.16 25.56
N GLN A 70 29.75 4.47 25.49
CA GLN A 70 30.40 5.12 24.34
C GLN A 70 29.74 4.80 22.99
N LEU A 71 28.44 4.48 23.01
CA LEU A 71 27.65 4.18 21.82
C LEU A 71 26.64 5.29 21.61
N LYS A 72 26.56 5.79 20.38
CA LYS A 72 25.62 6.86 20.01
C LYS A 72 24.15 6.39 20.06
N ASP A 73 23.94 5.09 19.95
CA ASP A 73 22.63 4.44 20.01
C ASP A 73 22.80 2.95 20.41
N PRO A 74 22.89 2.64 21.72
CA PRO A 74 23.05 1.27 22.17
C PRO A 74 21.72 0.52 22.05
N GLY A 75 21.65 -0.46 21.16
CA GLY A 75 20.47 -1.32 21.02
C GLY A 75 20.10 -2.10 22.29
N GLU A 76 20.90 -2.06 23.35
CA GLU A 76 20.60 -2.63 24.67
C GLU A 76 19.61 -1.80 25.49
N ILE A 77 19.41 -0.53 25.14
CA ILE A 77 18.36 0.31 25.72
C ILE A 77 17.09 -0.02 24.94
N VAL A 78 16.10 -0.61 25.63
CA VAL A 78 14.85 -1.04 25.00
C VAL A 78 13.58 -0.55 25.72
N ALA A 79 13.75 0.48 26.56
CA ALA A 79 12.68 1.02 27.41
C ALA A 79 11.69 1.88 26.61
N ASP A 80 12.18 2.51 25.57
CA ASP A 80 11.46 3.20 24.51
C ASP A 80 10.55 2.23 23.71
N GLU A 81 11.06 1.09 23.24
CA GLU A 81 10.24 0.12 22.51
C GLU A 81 9.16 -0.50 23.40
N TYR A 82 9.45 -0.71 24.69
CA TYR A 82 8.43 -1.12 25.67
C TYR A 82 7.32 -0.06 25.73
N ALA A 83 7.69 1.21 25.90
CA ALA A 83 6.73 2.29 26.06
C ALA A 83 5.86 2.48 24.81
N GLY A 84 6.47 2.45 23.62
CA GLY A 84 5.77 2.51 22.33
C GLY A 84 4.78 1.36 22.15
N GLN A 85 5.21 0.13 22.39
CA GLN A 85 4.33 -1.04 22.27
C GLN A 85 3.20 -1.05 23.31
N ALA A 86 3.48 -0.66 24.55
CA ALA A 86 2.47 -0.56 25.60
C ALA A 86 1.37 0.44 25.19
N LEU A 87 1.75 1.56 24.57
CA LEU A 87 0.80 2.53 24.03
C LEU A 87 -0.06 1.96 22.90
N THR A 88 0.52 1.19 21.97
CA THR A 88 -0.24 0.49 20.92
C THR A 88 -1.29 -0.45 21.52
N LEU A 89 -0.91 -1.25 22.52
CA LEU A 89 -1.81 -2.19 23.18
C LEU A 89 -2.92 -1.48 23.98
N ILE A 90 -2.62 -0.36 24.63
CA ILE A 90 -3.63 0.49 25.30
C ILE A 90 -4.68 0.95 24.29
N LEU A 91 -4.25 1.47 23.13
CA LEU A 91 -5.16 1.92 22.08
C LEU A 91 -5.99 0.76 21.51
N ALA A 92 -5.37 -0.40 21.31
CA ALA A 92 -6.07 -1.62 20.88
C ALA A 92 -7.14 -2.06 21.89
N VAL A 93 -6.84 -2.06 23.19
CA VAL A 93 -7.79 -2.45 24.24
C VAL A 93 -8.94 -1.45 24.36
N LEU A 94 -8.65 -0.15 24.35
CA LEU A 94 -9.67 0.88 24.58
C LEU A 94 -10.60 1.09 23.38
N PHE A 95 -10.10 0.91 22.17
CA PHE A 95 -10.80 1.34 20.95
C PHE A 95 -10.87 0.28 19.86
N GLY A 96 -10.20 -0.85 20.03
CA GLY A 96 -10.06 -1.90 19.03
C GLY A 96 -10.73 -3.23 19.40
N GLY A 97 -11.71 -3.20 20.31
CA GLY A 97 -12.66 -4.31 20.48
C GLY A 97 -12.28 -5.38 21.52
N TYR A 98 -11.45 -5.08 22.52
CA TYR A 98 -11.12 -6.07 23.56
C TYR A 98 -12.36 -6.51 24.36
N THR A 99 -12.56 -7.82 24.42
CA THR A 99 -13.58 -8.49 25.23
C THR A 99 -12.92 -9.51 26.15
N ALA A 100 -13.25 -9.45 27.44
CA ALA A 100 -12.68 -10.36 28.42
C ALA A 100 -13.18 -11.80 28.16
N GLY A 101 -12.25 -12.75 28.04
CA GLY A 101 -12.55 -14.16 27.79
C GLY A 101 -12.42 -14.60 26.32
N GLU A 102 -12.28 -13.66 25.37
CA GLU A 102 -11.98 -13.99 23.98
C GLU A 102 -10.47 -14.20 23.75
N PRO A 103 -10.07 -14.97 22.72
CA PRO A 103 -8.66 -15.15 22.36
C PRO A 103 -7.98 -13.81 22.02
N VAL A 104 -6.97 -13.44 22.80
CA VAL A 104 -6.24 -12.17 22.59
C VAL A 104 -4.99 -12.31 21.71
N CYS A 105 -4.66 -13.52 21.26
CA CYS A 105 -3.42 -13.79 20.53
C CYS A 105 -3.33 -13.03 19.21
N LEU A 106 -4.43 -12.97 18.44
CA LEU A 106 -4.46 -12.26 17.17
C LEU A 106 -4.30 -10.75 17.39
N MET A 107 -5.02 -10.19 18.36
CA MET A 107 -4.86 -8.78 18.75
C MET A 107 -3.44 -8.45 19.20
N ALA A 108 -2.86 -9.29 20.07
CA ALA A 108 -1.50 -9.16 20.57
C ALA A 108 -0.48 -9.19 19.43
N GLY A 109 -0.59 -10.18 18.53
CA GLY A 109 0.29 -10.35 17.38
C GLY A 109 0.17 -9.20 16.37
N ALA A 110 -1.04 -8.77 16.05
CA ALA A 110 -1.29 -7.65 15.13
C ALA A 110 -0.74 -6.33 15.71
N ALA A 111 -1.02 -6.03 16.97
CA ALA A 111 -0.49 -4.86 17.65
C ALA A 111 1.04 -4.86 17.71
N PHE A 112 1.66 -6.02 17.92
CA PHE A 112 3.11 -6.18 17.92
C PHE A 112 3.73 -5.91 16.54
N LEU A 113 3.20 -6.56 15.49
CA LEU A 113 3.72 -6.42 14.13
C LEU A 113 3.54 -4.99 13.60
N LEU A 114 2.40 -4.35 13.88
CA LEU A 114 2.15 -2.96 13.49
C LEU A 114 3.11 -2.00 14.18
N PHE A 115 3.34 -2.15 15.48
CA PHE A 115 4.31 -1.34 16.20
C PHE A 115 5.71 -1.49 15.61
N ARG A 116 6.21 -2.73 15.46
CA ARG A 116 7.53 -2.99 14.88
C ARG A 116 7.67 -2.42 13.47
N LEU A 117 6.62 -2.50 12.66
CA LEU A 117 6.62 -1.92 11.31
C LEU A 117 6.85 -0.41 11.37
N PHE A 118 6.11 0.32 12.20
CA PHE A 118 6.23 1.77 12.29
C PHE A 118 7.51 2.23 12.99
N ASP A 119 7.97 1.50 14.00
CA ASP A 119 9.26 1.73 14.66
C ASP A 119 10.43 1.50 13.70
N ILE A 120 10.43 0.44 12.88
CA ILE A 120 11.54 0.19 11.95
C ILE A 120 11.52 1.17 10.77
N VAL A 121 10.33 1.48 10.23
CA VAL A 121 10.20 2.32 9.03
C VAL A 121 10.38 3.81 9.36
N LYS A 122 9.98 4.24 10.56
CA LYS A 122 9.95 5.64 11.03
C LYS A 122 9.42 6.60 9.95
N PRO A 123 8.17 6.44 9.44
CA PRO A 123 7.62 7.36 8.46
C PRO A 123 7.52 8.79 9.02
N TRP A 124 7.55 9.80 8.16
CA TRP A 124 7.38 11.18 8.62
C TRP A 124 6.03 11.34 9.34
N PRO A 125 5.95 12.01 10.51
CA PRO A 125 6.99 12.79 11.19
C PRO A 125 7.76 12.04 12.29
N ILE A 126 7.61 10.71 12.45
CA ILE A 126 8.30 9.89 13.47
C ILE A 126 9.81 10.16 13.47
N ARG A 127 10.45 10.00 12.30
CA ARG A 127 11.88 10.27 12.15
C ARG A 127 12.29 11.72 12.45
N SER A 128 11.37 12.67 12.35
CA SER A 128 11.67 14.08 12.65
C SER A 128 11.74 14.35 14.16
N LEU A 129 11.35 13.40 15.01
CA LEU A 129 11.42 13.51 16.47
C LEU A 129 12.80 13.15 17.03
N GLU A 130 13.61 12.39 16.28
CA GLU A 130 15.02 12.07 16.62
C GLU A 130 15.90 13.33 16.82
N LYS A 131 15.45 14.50 16.35
CA LYS A 131 16.15 15.78 16.54
C LYS A 131 16.13 16.29 17.98
N TYR A 132 15.22 15.79 18.83
CA TYR A 132 15.15 16.22 20.22
C TYR A 132 16.29 15.61 21.04
N PRO A 133 16.91 16.38 21.95
CA PRO A 133 18.12 15.94 22.62
C PRO A 133 17.85 14.82 23.64
N GLY A 134 18.77 13.86 23.66
CA GLY A 134 18.83 12.81 24.67
C GLY A 134 17.69 11.80 24.57
N GLY A 135 17.27 11.23 25.70
CA GLY A 135 16.25 10.19 25.76
C GLY A 135 14.86 10.65 25.32
N TRP A 136 14.65 11.95 25.12
CA TRP A 136 13.41 12.47 24.52
C TRP A 136 13.31 12.16 23.03
N GLY A 137 14.40 12.25 22.28
CA GLY A 137 14.36 11.98 20.83
C GLY A 137 13.95 10.54 20.52
N VAL A 138 14.52 9.61 21.29
CA VAL A 138 14.35 8.15 21.19
C VAL A 138 13.04 7.64 21.84
N LEU A 139 12.51 8.35 22.84
CA LEU A 139 11.20 8.00 23.38
C LEU A 139 10.06 8.49 22.46
N LEU A 140 10.19 9.70 21.90
CA LEU A 140 9.08 10.36 21.21
C LEU A 140 8.79 9.75 19.84
N ASP A 141 9.81 9.29 19.11
CA ASP A 141 9.61 8.56 17.85
C ASP A 141 8.92 7.22 18.10
N ASP A 142 9.33 6.45 19.11
CA ASP A 142 8.71 5.17 19.48
C ASP A 142 7.28 5.31 20.03
N LEU A 143 7.02 6.33 20.85
CA LEU A 143 5.64 6.64 21.27
C LEU A 143 4.77 7.03 20.06
N LEU A 144 5.29 7.81 19.11
CA LEU A 144 4.54 8.17 17.91
C LEU A 144 4.33 6.98 16.99
N ALA A 145 5.32 6.08 16.85
CA ALA A 145 5.15 4.80 16.19
C ALA A 145 4.06 3.96 16.87
N GLY A 146 4.02 3.99 18.21
CA GLY A 146 2.99 3.36 19.02
C GLY A 146 1.58 3.89 18.73
N VAL A 147 1.44 5.21 18.59
CA VAL A 147 0.19 5.87 18.18
C VAL A 147 -0.20 5.47 16.75
N TYR A 148 0.74 5.49 15.81
CA TYR A 148 0.49 5.13 14.40
C TYR A 148 -0.01 3.68 14.31
N ALA A 149 0.68 2.76 14.97
CA ALA A 149 0.28 1.37 15.06
C ALA A 149 -1.10 1.20 15.70
N GLY A 150 -1.38 1.92 16.79
CA GLY A 150 -2.67 1.85 17.48
C GLY A 150 -3.82 2.39 16.63
N VAL A 151 -3.64 3.50 15.92
CA VAL A 151 -4.64 4.06 15.00
C VAL A 151 -4.91 3.09 13.86
N VAL A 152 -3.87 2.53 13.23
CA VAL A 152 -4.04 1.53 12.18
C VAL A 152 -4.76 0.30 12.72
N TYR A 153 -4.37 -0.20 13.90
CA TYR A 153 -5.05 -1.32 14.54
C TYR A 153 -6.55 -1.03 14.74
N ILE A 154 -6.91 0.13 15.29
CA ILE A 154 -8.30 0.51 15.53
C ILE A 154 -9.10 0.55 14.23
N ILE A 155 -8.54 1.10 13.15
CA ILE A 155 -9.19 1.14 11.84
C ILE A 155 -9.47 -0.30 11.37
N VAL A 156 -8.45 -1.15 11.39
CA VAL A 156 -8.57 -2.56 10.96
C VAL A 156 -9.58 -3.32 11.84
N ALA A 157 -9.53 -3.15 13.16
CA ALA A 157 -10.46 -3.78 14.10
C ALA A 157 -11.91 -3.35 13.84
N LYS A 158 -12.16 -2.04 13.70
CA LYS A 158 -13.52 -1.50 13.50
C LYS A 158 -14.12 -1.85 12.14
N THR A 159 -13.29 -2.13 11.16
CA THR A 159 -13.76 -2.61 9.85
C THR A 159 -14.17 -4.09 9.88
N GLY A 160 -14.04 -4.76 11.03
CA GLY A 160 -14.36 -6.18 11.20
C GLY A 160 -13.33 -7.11 10.55
N ILE A 161 -12.22 -6.59 9.99
CA ILE A 161 -11.21 -7.40 9.32
C ILE A 161 -10.53 -8.38 10.29
N ILE A 162 -10.32 -7.97 11.54
CA ILE A 162 -9.71 -8.84 12.58
C ILE A 162 -10.66 -9.95 13.00
N GLU A 163 -11.93 -9.61 13.27
CA GLU A 163 -12.98 -10.58 13.61
C GLU A 163 -13.23 -11.55 12.44
N ARG A 164 -13.11 -11.08 11.20
CA ARG A 164 -13.21 -11.90 9.99
C ARG A 164 -11.97 -12.75 9.72
N LEU A 165 -10.77 -12.31 10.13
CA LEU A 165 -9.55 -13.12 10.19
C LEU A 165 -9.68 -14.26 11.21
N ASP A 166 -10.33 -14.02 12.35
CA ASP A 166 -10.69 -15.09 13.29
C ASP A 166 -11.78 -16.01 12.69
N CYS A 167 -12.79 -15.47 11.99
CA CYS A 167 -13.77 -16.28 11.24
C CYS A 167 -13.20 -17.03 10.03
N LEU A 168 -12.03 -16.67 9.47
CA LEU A 168 -11.35 -17.50 8.46
C LEU A 168 -10.89 -18.84 9.05
N THR A 169 -10.85 -18.99 10.38
CA THR A 169 -10.68 -20.29 11.06
C THR A 169 -12.01 -20.95 11.47
N CYS A 170 -13.13 -20.22 11.38
CA CYS A 170 -14.48 -20.67 11.73
C CYS A 170 -15.43 -20.40 10.56
N SER A 171 -15.58 -21.39 9.68
CA SER A 171 -16.51 -21.43 8.54
C SER A 171 -17.80 -20.61 8.71
N GLY A 172 -17.80 -19.36 8.24
CA GLY A 172 -18.97 -18.49 8.30
C GLY A 172 -18.75 -17.19 7.57
N SER A 173 -19.24 -17.08 6.33
CA SER A 173 -19.27 -15.81 5.60
C SER A 173 -20.29 -14.88 6.24
N ALA A 174 -19.82 -13.76 6.78
CA ALA A 174 -20.69 -12.68 7.23
C ALA A 174 -21.19 -11.90 6.00
N SER A 175 -22.39 -12.24 5.54
CA SER A 175 -23.13 -11.49 4.52
C SER A 175 -23.55 -10.13 5.05
N GLY A 176 -22.76 -9.09 4.77
CA GLY A 176 -23.09 -7.70 5.07
C GLY A 176 -22.78 -6.83 3.86
N GLY A 177 -23.67 -5.89 3.52
CA GLY A 177 -23.44 -4.94 2.43
C GLY A 177 -22.28 -3.99 2.69
N LEU A 178 -21.83 -3.29 1.64
CA LEU A 178 -20.70 -2.37 1.71
C LEU A 178 -20.97 -1.21 2.70
N THR A 179 -20.12 -1.08 3.72
CA THR A 179 -20.19 0.00 4.72
C THR A 179 -19.22 1.14 4.40
N VAL A 180 -19.40 2.31 5.03
CA VAL A 180 -18.50 3.46 4.85
C VAL A 180 -17.08 3.13 5.32
N ASP A 181 -16.93 2.43 6.44
CA ASP A 181 -15.61 2.06 6.98
C ASP A 181 -14.88 1.11 6.02
N MET A 182 -15.60 0.12 5.47
CA MET A 182 -15.03 -0.78 4.48
C MET A 182 -14.68 -0.05 3.18
N ALA A 183 -15.51 0.89 2.75
CA ALA A 183 -15.21 1.72 1.59
C ALA A 183 -13.93 2.55 1.77
N VAL A 184 -13.68 3.09 2.97
CA VAL A 184 -12.42 3.77 3.27
C VAL A 184 -11.24 2.80 3.17
N VAL A 185 -11.35 1.58 3.71
CA VAL A 185 -10.28 0.57 3.61
C VAL A 185 -10.01 0.18 2.17
N LEU A 186 -11.03 -0.20 1.39
CA LEU A 186 -10.86 -0.55 -0.01
C LEU A 186 -10.31 0.63 -0.82
N GLY A 187 -10.74 1.86 -0.51
CA GLY A 187 -10.16 3.07 -1.07
C GLY A 187 -8.66 3.21 -0.75
N ILE A 188 -8.24 2.97 0.50
CA ILE A 188 -6.83 2.96 0.90
C ILE A 188 -6.06 1.88 0.14
N VAL A 189 -6.60 0.65 0.06
CA VAL A 189 -5.99 -0.47 -0.67
C VAL A 189 -5.79 -0.07 -2.12
N GLN A 190 -6.83 0.41 -2.80
CA GLN A 190 -6.78 0.88 -4.18
C GLN A 190 -5.72 1.98 -4.37
N GLY A 191 -5.76 3.03 -3.55
CA GLY A 191 -4.83 4.16 -3.69
C GLY A 191 -3.37 3.77 -3.45
N LEU A 192 -3.11 2.86 -2.49
CA LEU A 192 -1.76 2.34 -2.27
C LEU A 192 -1.28 1.44 -3.41
N THR A 193 -2.15 0.64 -4.02
CA THR A 193 -1.76 -0.45 -4.91
C THR A 193 -1.92 -0.14 -6.40
N GLU A 194 -2.65 0.89 -6.81
CA GLU A 194 -2.85 1.22 -8.24
C GLU A 194 -1.53 1.59 -8.92
N PHE A 195 -0.71 2.39 -8.23
CA PHE A 195 0.54 2.90 -8.80
C PHE A 195 1.73 2.02 -8.49
N LEU A 196 1.76 1.40 -7.32
CA LEU A 196 2.78 0.41 -7.00
C LEU A 196 2.61 -0.77 -7.96
N PRO A 197 3.71 -1.39 -8.43
CA PRO A 197 3.64 -2.48 -9.38
C PRO A 197 3.23 -3.79 -8.68
N VAL A 198 2.06 -3.81 -8.02
CA VAL A 198 1.58 -4.90 -7.17
C VAL A 198 0.15 -5.35 -7.50
N SER A 199 -0.47 -4.78 -8.53
CA SER A 199 -1.84 -5.08 -8.99
C SER A 199 -2.92 -4.73 -7.97
N SER A 200 -3.50 -3.54 -8.12
CA SER A 200 -4.65 -3.08 -7.35
C SER A 200 -5.87 -3.99 -7.48
N SER A 201 -6.22 -4.39 -8.71
CA SER A 201 -7.34 -5.29 -8.97
C SER A 201 -7.21 -6.63 -8.22
N GLY A 202 -6.00 -7.19 -8.14
CA GLY A 202 -5.75 -8.42 -7.38
C GLY A 202 -5.94 -8.21 -5.87
N HIS A 203 -5.47 -7.09 -5.33
CA HIS A 203 -5.65 -6.78 -3.91
C HIS A 203 -7.13 -6.52 -3.57
N LEU A 204 -7.86 -5.78 -4.42
CA LEU A 204 -9.29 -5.55 -4.22
C LEU A 204 -10.08 -6.85 -4.22
N VAL A 205 -9.92 -7.71 -5.25
CA VAL A 205 -10.61 -9.02 -5.33
C VAL A 205 -10.36 -9.86 -4.07
N VAL A 206 -9.11 -9.92 -3.60
CA VAL A 206 -8.75 -10.67 -2.39
C VAL A 206 -9.36 -10.03 -1.13
N PHE A 207 -9.32 -8.70 -0.99
CA PHE A 207 -9.90 -8.00 0.15
C PHE A 207 -11.43 -8.10 0.19
N GLU A 208 -12.08 -8.07 -0.95
CA GLU A 208 -13.53 -8.19 -1.09
C GLU A 208 -14.00 -9.60 -0.74
N ASP A 209 -13.43 -10.61 -1.41
CA ASP A 209 -13.84 -12.00 -1.25
C ASP A 209 -13.42 -12.55 0.13
N LEU A 210 -12.12 -12.58 0.41
CA LEU A 210 -11.59 -13.26 1.61
C LEU A 210 -11.78 -12.46 2.90
N PHE A 211 -11.67 -11.13 2.84
CA PHE A 211 -11.68 -10.29 4.05
C PHE A 211 -13.01 -9.59 4.30
N ALA A 212 -13.78 -9.28 3.27
CA ALA A 212 -15.05 -8.56 3.39
C ALA A 212 -16.28 -9.44 3.17
N GLY A 213 -16.12 -10.69 2.70
CA GLY A 213 -17.25 -11.55 2.33
C GLY A 213 -18.19 -10.89 1.33
N LEU A 214 -17.66 -9.95 0.53
CA LEU A 214 -18.34 -9.25 -0.54
C LEU A 214 -18.04 -9.99 -1.83
N ASP A 215 -19.07 -10.20 -2.65
CA ASP A 215 -18.87 -10.78 -3.97
C ASP A 215 -18.33 -9.70 -4.93
N PRO A 216 -17.07 -9.83 -5.41
CA PRO A 216 -16.45 -8.85 -6.30
C PRO A 216 -17.21 -8.68 -7.61
N ASP A 217 -17.99 -9.67 -8.05
CA ASP A 217 -18.68 -9.66 -9.33
C ASP A 217 -20.06 -8.97 -9.25
N THR A 218 -20.48 -8.52 -8.06
CA THR A 218 -21.71 -7.75 -7.91
C THR A 218 -21.61 -6.38 -8.58
N ALA A 219 -22.72 -5.92 -9.17
CA ALA A 219 -22.78 -4.59 -9.80
C ALA A 219 -22.42 -3.45 -8.82
N GLU A 220 -22.78 -3.63 -7.54
CA GLU A 220 -22.47 -2.71 -6.46
C GLU A 220 -20.96 -2.56 -6.23
N MET A 221 -20.23 -3.68 -6.19
CA MET A 221 -18.78 -3.67 -5.99
C MET A 221 -18.04 -3.19 -7.22
N LEU A 222 -18.46 -3.60 -8.41
CA LEU A 222 -17.91 -3.10 -9.67
C LEU A 222 -18.02 -1.58 -9.79
N LEU A 223 -19.17 -1.01 -9.42
CA LEU A 223 -19.37 0.43 -9.32
C LEU A 223 -18.44 1.10 -8.32
N PHE A 224 -18.31 0.48 -7.16
CA PHE A 224 -17.50 1.01 -6.09
C PHE A 224 -16.03 1.03 -6.52
N ASP A 225 -15.53 -0.05 -7.11
CA ASP A 225 -14.20 -0.17 -7.72
C ASP A 225 -13.96 0.91 -8.75
N LEU A 226 -14.92 1.13 -9.66
CA LEU A 226 -14.86 2.21 -10.63
C LEU A 226 -14.69 3.58 -9.96
N SER A 227 -15.44 3.87 -8.89
CA SER A 227 -15.35 5.14 -8.19
C SER A 227 -13.99 5.37 -7.52
N ILE A 228 -13.40 4.34 -6.93
CA ILE A 228 -12.10 4.44 -6.27
C ILE A 228 -10.95 4.50 -7.28
N HIS A 229 -11.11 3.91 -8.48
CA HIS A 229 -10.19 4.12 -9.61
C HIS A 229 -10.22 5.57 -10.12
N VAL A 230 -11.39 6.21 -10.15
CA VAL A 230 -11.47 7.65 -10.46
C VAL A 230 -10.69 8.46 -9.41
N GLY A 231 -10.77 8.09 -8.13
CA GLY A 231 -9.96 8.68 -7.06
C GLY A 231 -8.45 8.66 -7.35
N THR A 232 -7.91 7.53 -7.81
CA THR A 232 -6.48 7.44 -8.17
C THR A 232 -6.16 8.25 -9.42
N VAL A 233 -7.02 8.29 -10.44
CA VAL A 233 -6.80 9.15 -11.61
C VAL A 233 -6.67 10.62 -11.21
N ILE A 234 -7.55 11.09 -10.32
CA ILE A 234 -7.46 12.46 -9.78
C ILE A 234 -6.12 12.68 -9.07
N ALA A 235 -5.60 11.66 -8.36
CA ALA A 235 -4.28 11.73 -7.72
C ALA A 235 -3.14 11.88 -8.74
N VAL A 236 -3.18 11.15 -9.87
CA VAL A 236 -2.19 11.30 -10.96
C VAL A 236 -2.24 12.71 -11.52
N ILE A 237 -3.45 13.21 -11.85
CA ILE A 237 -3.64 14.55 -12.39
C ILE A 237 -3.11 15.61 -11.41
N ALA A 238 -3.41 15.47 -10.12
CA ALA A 238 -2.95 16.39 -9.09
C ALA A 238 -1.41 16.40 -8.94
N VAL A 239 -0.76 15.23 -9.00
CA VAL A 239 0.70 15.13 -8.86
C VAL A 239 1.44 15.61 -10.11
N PHE A 240 0.94 15.26 -11.31
CA PHE A 240 1.59 15.57 -12.59
C PHE A 240 1.01 16.80 -13.30
N TYR A 241 0.20 17.64 -12.63
CA TYR A 241 -0.53 18.75 -13.26
C TYR A 241 0.35 19.67 -14.10
N LYS A 242 1.57 19.99 -13.62
CA LYS A 242 2.53 20.83 -14.36
C LYS A 242 3.03 20.16 -15.63
N ASP A 243 3.37 18.88 -15.54
CA ASP A 243 3.88 18.11 -16.67
C ASP A 243 2.77 17.86 -17.71
N ILE A 244 1.52 17.65 -17.26
CA ILE A 244 0.34 17.58 -18.12
C ILE A 244 0.12 18.90 -18.87
N ILE A 245 0.11 20.03 -18.18
CA ILE A 245 -0.03 21.36 -18.82
C ILE A 245 1.11 21.58 -19.82
N LYS A 246 2.34 21.21 -19.49
CA LYS A 246 3.49 21.32 -20.40
C LYS A 246 3.32 20.45 -21.65
N LEU A 247 2.85 19.21 -21.50
CA LEU A 247 2.61 18.30 -22.62
C LEU A 247 1.51 18.85 -23.54
N VAL A 248 0.40 19.30 -22.96
CA VAL A 248 -0.75 19.86 -23.69
C VAL A 248 -0.35 21.16 -24.40
N THR A 249 0.24 22.13 -23.70
CA THR A 249 0.67 23.41 -24.30
C THR A 249 1.78 23.22 -25.33
N GLY A 250 2.71 22.29 -25.07
CA GLY A 250 3.79 21.94 -25.98
C GLY A 250 3.32 21.23 -27.26
N PHE A 251 2.20 20.52 -27.22
CA PHE A 251 1.53 19.97 -28.40
C PHE A 251 0.95 21.07 -29.29
N PHE A 252 0.36 22.11 -28.69
CA PHE A 252 -0.21 23.26 -29.41
C PHE A 252 0.80 24.36 -29.76
N ASN A 253 2.08 24.21 -29.41
CA ASN A 253 3.12 25.15 -29.79
C ASN A 253 3.76 24.80 -31.15
N TRP A 254 2.97 24.92 -32.22
CA TRP A 254 3.38 24.69 -33.62
C TRP A 254 3.59 25.99 -34.40
N LYS A 255 3.68 27.13 -33.68
CA LYS A 255 3.70 28.49 -34.27
C LYS A 255 4.92 28.74 -35.16
N ASP A 256 6.05 28.11 -34.87
CA ASP A 256 7.31 28.37 -35.60
C ASP A 256 7.58 27.40 -36.77
N THR A 257 6.92 26.23 -36.80
CA THR A 257 7.16 25.16 -37.81
C THR A 257 6.09 25.08 -38.91
N GLY A 258 4.93 25.72 -38.71
CA GLY A 258 3.75 25.51 -39.55
C GLY A 258 3.13 24.12 -39.39
N PHE A 259 2.00 23.84 -40.06
CA PHE A 259 1.32 22.53 -39.99
C PHE A 259 1.98 21.49 -40.92
N LYS A 260 3.17 21.01 -40.52
CA LYS A 260 3.89 19.91 -41.19
C LYS A 260 4.01 18.72 -40.24
N PRO A 261 3.06 17.76 -40.26
CA PRO A 261 2.96 16.70 -39.24
C PRO A 261 4.24 15.88 -39.05
N LEU A 262 4.94 15.54 -40.14
CA LEU A 262 6.15 14.73 -40.07
C LEU A 262 7.35 15.51 -39.49
N ALA A 263 7.43 16.81 -39.74
CA ALA A 263 8.46 17.68 -39.16
C ALA A 263 8.20 17.91 -37.67
N LEU A 264 6.94 18.18 -37.29
CA LEU A 264 6.51 18.29 -35.89
C LEU A 264 6.85 17.04 -35.08
N TYR A 265 6.57 15.85 -35.63
CA TYR A 265 6.91 14.58 -34.99
C TYR A 265 8.43 14.40 -34.81
N ARG A 266 9.24 14.83 -35.79
CA ARG A 266 10.71 14.68 -35.74
C ARG A 266 11.39 15.71 -34.84
N GLU A 267 10.82 16.91 -34.72
CA GLU A 267 11.49 18.05 -34.08
C GLU A 267 10.96 18.29 -32.65
N ASN A 268 9.68 18.03 -32.38
CA ASN A 268 9.04 18.31 -31.09
C ASN A 268 8.87 17.04 -30.22
N ASP A 269 9.57 17.00 -29.09
CA ASP A 269 9.50 15.88 -28.13
C ASP A 269 8.09 15.65 -27.57
N ASN A 270 7.30 16.71 -27.36
CA ASN A 270 5.93 16.58 -26.83
C ASN A 270 5.01 15.93 -27.86
N VAL A 271 5.17 16.27 -29.15
CA VAL A 271 4.42 15.64 -30.24
C VAL A 271 4.80 14.18 -30.40
N HIS A 272 6.09 13.85 -30.31
CA HIS A 272 6.54 12.45 -30.33
C HIS A 272 5.98 11.66 -29.14
N PHE A 273 6.02 12.24 -27.93
CA PHE A 273 5.49 11.63 -26.72
C PHE A 273 3.97 11.39 -26.85
N ALA A 274 3.22 12.39 -27.30
CA ALA A 274 1.77 12.28 -27.53
C ALA A 274 1.44 11.23 -28.59
N ALA A 275 2.18 11.20 -29.71
CA ALA A 275 2.00 10.17 -30.74
C ALA A 275 2.25 8.76 -30.20
N ALA A 276 3.30 8.58 -29.39
CA ALA A 276 3.55 7.31 -28.71
C ALA A 276 2.41 6.94 -27.76
N MET A 277 1.89 7.88 -26.96
CA MET A 277 0.73 7.62 -26.10
C MET A 277 -0.50 7.18 -26.90
N ILE A 278 -0.80 7.85 -28.02
CA ILE A 278 -1.93 7.49 -28.88
C ILE A 278 -1.79 6.07 -29.41
N VAL A 279 -0.59 5.68 -29.89
CA VAL A 279 -0.32 4.31 -30.35
C VAL A 279 -0.53 3.29 -29.23
N THR A 280 -0.06 3.59 -28.01
CA THR A 280 -0.25 2.73 -26.84
C THR A 280 -1.73 2.58 -26.48
N ILE A 281 -2.49 3.68 -26.47
CA ILE A 281 -3.94 3.66 -26.17
C ILE A 281 -4.70 2.84 -27.22
N ILE A 282 -4.45 3.10 -28.51
CA ILE A 282 -5.10 2.36 -29.61
C ILE A 282 -4.78 0.88 -29.52
N THR A 283 -3.51 0.52 -29.29
CA THR A 283 -3.11 -0.89 -29.17
C THR A 283 -3.75 -1.53 -27.93
N THR A 284 -3.83 -0.81 -26.82
CA THR A 284 -4.50 -1.29 -25.60
C THR A 284 -5.97 -1.61 -25.88
N PHE A 285 -6.68 -0.70 -26.54
CA PHE A 285 -8.09 -0.87 -26.88
C PHE A 285 -8.33 -2.03 -27.85
N ILE A 286 -7.51 -2.15 -28.90
CA ILE A 286 -7.61 -3.25 -29.87
C ILE A 286 -7.43 -4.59 -29.17
N PHE A 287 -6.38 -4.74 -28.37
CA PHE A 287 -6.14 -5.99 -27.65
C PHE A 287 -7.23 -6.27 -26.62
N TYR A 288 -7.71 -5.25 -25.90
CA TYR A 288 -8.85 -5.40 -25.00
C TYR A 288 -10.06 -6.00 -25.73
N LYS A 289 -10.46 -5.43 -26.86
CA LYS A 289 -11.60 -5.92 -27.65
C LYS A 289 -11.40 -7.33 -28.23
N ILE A 290 -10.18 -7.73 -28.51
CA ILE A 290 -9.88 -9.09 -28.99
C ILE A 290 -9.98 -10.12 -27.85
N PHE A 291 -9.63 -9.72 -26.63
CA PHE A 291 -9.47 -10.63 -25.50
C PHE A 291 -10.55 -10.47 -24.42
N GLU A 292 -11.56 -9.61 -24.55
CA GLU A 292 -12.57 -9.37 -23.52
C GLU A 292 -13.40 -10.63 -23.15
N GLU A 293 -13.85 -11.43 -24.13
CA GLU A 293 -14.70 -12.62 -23.86
C GLU A 293 -14.02 -13.74 -23.03
N PRO A 294 -12.75 -14.14 -23.27
CA PRO A 294 -12.04 -15.08 -22.40
C PRO A 294 -11.81 -14.61 -20.95
N LEU A 295 -12.06 -13.33 -20.64
CA LEU A 295 -11.68 -12.67 -19.39
C LEU A 295 -12.82 -12.52 -18.38
N ASP A 296 -14.09 -12.68 -18.80
CA ASP A 296 -15.29 -12.49 -17.96
C ASP A 296 -15.40 -13.49 -16.79
N SER A 297 -14.51 -14.47 -16.67
CA SER A 297 -14.44 -15.42 -15.54
C SER A 297 -13.14 -15.33 -14.73
N ALA A 298 -12.38 -14.24 -14.88
CA ALA A 298 -11.02 -14.10 -14.35
C ALA A 298 -10.92 -13.46 -12.95
N ARG A 299 -11.99 -12.88 -12.37
CA ARG A 299 -11.99 -12.29 -11.00
C ARG A 299 -12.04 -13.35 -9.88
N LYS A 300 -11.32 -14.46 -10.05
CA LYS A 300 -11.20 -15.51 -9.03
C LYS A 300 -9.89 -15.37 -8.29
N VAL A 301 -9.90 -15.54 -6.97
CA VAL A 301 -8.69 -15.49 -6.12
C VAL A 301 -7.56 -16.39 -6.68
N LYS A 302 -7.90 -17.59 -7.17
CA LYS A 302 -6.92 -18.50 -7.80
C LYS A 302 -6.22 -17.89 -9.02
N VAL A 303 -6.95 -17.15 -9.86
CA VAL A 303 -6.36 -16.46 -11.02
C VAL A 303 -5.47 -15.32 -10.54
N VAL A 304 -5.92 -14.55 -9.55
CA VAL A 304 -5.15 -13.45 -8.95
C VAL A 304 -3.80 -13.94 -8.43
N VAL A 305 -3.77 -15.04 -7.67
CA VAL A 305 -2.53 -15.63 -7.12
C VAL A 305 -1.54 -15.97 -8.24
N VAL A 306 -1.99 -16.63 -9.31
CA VAL A 306 -1.12 -16.97 -10.44
C VAL A 306 -0.60 -15.71 -11.13
N MET A 307 -1.47 -14.73 -11.36
CA MET A 307 -1.11 -13.48 -12.04
C MET A 307 -0.20 -12.58 -11.19
N TRP A 308 -0.28 -12.64 -9.86
CA TRP A 308 0.69 -12.02 -8.97
C TRP A 308 2.08 -12.63 -9.12
N LEU A 309 2.18 -13.96 -9.27
CA LEU A 309 3.47 -14.62 -9.54
C LEU A 309 4.03 -14.22 -10.91
N VAL A 310 3.17 -14.07 -11.93
CA VAL A 310 3.57 -13.55 -13.25
C VAL A 310 4.11 -12.12 -13.13
N THR A 311 3.40 -11.25 -12.42
CA THR A 311 3.84 -9.86 -12.16
C THR A 311 5.15 -9.83 -11.38
N ALA A 312 5.28 -10.67 -10.35
CA ALA A 312 6.50 -10.79 -9.55
C ALA A 312 7.70 -11.20 -10.41
N ALA A 313 7.53 -12.20 -11.28
CA ALA A 313 8.57 -12.65 -12.20
C ALA A 313 8.98 -11.53 -13.18
N LEU A 314 8.00 -10.83 -13.76
CA LEU A 314 8.24 -9.72 -14.68
C LEU A 314 9.06 -8.60 -14.03
N LEU A 315 8.73 -8.24 -12.78
CA LEU A 315 9.45 -7.22 -12.02
C LEU A 315 10.87 -7.65 -11.69
N PHE A 316 11.06 -8.91 -11.28
CA PHE A 316 12.37 -9.46 -10.98
C PHE A 316 13.28 -9.43 -12.21
N ILE A 317 12.80 -9.94 -13.35
CA ILE A 317 13.53 -9.94 -14.62
C ILE A 317 13.90 -8.51 -15.04
N THR A 318 12.98 -7.56 -14.88
CA THR A 318 13.20 -6.15 -15.24
C THR A 318 14.27 -5.50 -14.36
N ASP A 319 14.34 -5.85 -13.07
CA ASP A 319 15.33 -5.30 -12.15
C ASP A 319 16.77 -5.76 -12.50
N LEU A 320 16.92 -6.96 -13.08
CA LEU A 320 18.21 -7.47 -13.60
C LEU A 320 18.75 -6.65 -14.77
N LYS A 321 17.90 -5.89 -15.47
CA LYS A 321 18.31 -5.15 -16.65
C LYS A 321 19.16 -3.92 -16.30
N LYS A 322 20.27 -3.72 -17.03
CA LYS A 322 21.14 -2.55 -16.87
C LYS A 322 20.41 -1.24 -17.22
N ASP A 323 20.78 -0.16 -16.53
CA ASP A 323 20.30 1.18 -16.86
C ASP A 323 20.64 1.56 -18.30
N THR A 324 19.76 2.34 -18.90
CA THR A 324 19.93 2.92 -20.23
C THR A 324 19.69 4.42 -20.14
N THR A 325 20.12 5.16 -21.17
CA THR A 325 19.84 6.58 -21.33
C THR A 325 18.84 6.85 -22.46
N LYS A 326 18.25 5.80 -23.05
CA LYS A 326 17.39 5.97 -24.22
C LYS A 326 16.11 6.72 -23.86
N THR A 327 15.69 7.60 -24.76
CA THR A 327 14.42 8.33 -24.68
C THR A 327 13.31 7.64 -25.47
N LEU A 328 12.06 8.06 -25.27
CA LEU A 328 10.91 7.58 -26.05
C LEU A 328 11.09 7.79 -27.56
N ARG A 329 11.81 8.85 -27.95
CA ARG A 329 12.18 9.10 -29.34
C ARG A 329 13.03 7.98 -29.93
N GLN A 330 13.96 7.45 -29.14
CA GLN A 330 14.94 6.46 -29.58
C GLN A 330 14.40 5.03 -29.58
N ILE A 331 13.37 4.71 -28.78
CA ILE A 331 12.73 3.38 -28.79
C ILE A 331 11.68 3.24 -29.91
N GLY A 332 11.17 4.36 -30.46
CA GLY A 332 10.23 4.38 -31.59
C GLY A 332 8.79 3.98 -31.24
N LEU A 333 7.87 4.14 -32.21
CA LEU A 333 6.43 3.88 -32.03
C LEU A 333 6.09 2.38 -31.92
N PHE A 334 6.88 1.50 -32.52
CA PHE A 334 6.68 0.06 -32.36
C PHE A 334 6.82 -0.37 -30.89
N SER A 335 7.76 0.24 -30.16
CA SER A 335 7.87 0.03 -28.71
C SER A 335 6.63 0.52 -27.95
N ALA A 336 6.01 1.61 -28.40
CA ALA A 336 4.75 2.09 -27.82
C ALA A 336 3.61 1.07 -28.03
N ALA A 337 3.51 0.46 -29.22
CA ALA A 337 2.54 -0.61 -29.47
C ALA A 337 2.76 -1.82 -28.53
N ILE A 338 4.01 -2.25 -28.31
CA ILE A 338 4.32 -3.33 -27.36
C ILE A 338 3.91 -2.96 -25.93
N ILE A 339 4.17 -1.71 -25.51
CA ILE A 339 3.72 -1.22 -24.19
C ILE A 339 2.19 -1.25 -24.10
N GLY A 340 1.48 -0.93 -25.20
CA GLY A 340 0.02 -1.00 -25.26
C GLY A 340 -0.52 -2.43 -25.16
N ALA A 341 0.13 -3.39 -25.81
CA ALA A 341 -0.21 -4.81 -25.67
C ALA A 341 0.04 -5.31 -24.23
N ALA A 342 1.15 -4.90 -23.61
CA ALA A 342 1.43 -5.21 -22.21
C ALA A 342 0.40 -4.57 -21.25
N GLN A 343 -0.08 -3.36 -21.56
CA GLN A 343 -1.14 -2.70 -20.81
C GLN A 343 -2.48 -3.43 -20.95
N ALA A 344 -2.83 -3.92 -22.14
CA ALA A 344 -4.04 -4.70 -22.35
C ALA A 344 -4.03 -6.03 -21.57
N ALA A 345 -2.87 -6.70 -21.49
CA ALA A 345 -2.73 -7.90 -20.67
C ALA A 345 -3.07 -7.65 -19.19
N ALA A 346 -2.90 -6.41 -18.71
CA ALA A 346 -3.19 -6.03 -17.34
C ALA A 346 -4.67 -5.89 -17.00
N ILE A 347 -5.59 -6.22 -17.91
CA ILE A 347 -7.00 -6.45 -17.57
C ILE A 347 -7.16 -7.70 -16.70
N LEU A 348 -6.28 -8.70 -16.84
CA LEU A 348 -6.31 -9.89 -15.99
C LEU A 348 -6.08 -9.49 -14.52
N PRO A 349 -7.03 -9.80 -13.61
CA PRO A 349 -6.84 -9.55 -12.18
C PRO A 349 -5.56 -10.20 -11.66
N GLY A 350 -4.76 -9.44 -10.90
CA GLY A 350 -3.45 -9.85 -10.41
C GLY A 350 -2.28 -9.48 -11.34
N ILE A 351 -2.53 -9.12 -12.62
CA ILE A 351 -1.51 -8.44 -13.43
C ILE A 351 -1.51 -6.96 -13.05
N SER A 352 -0.35 -6.44 -12.68
CA SER A 352 -0.22 -5.00 -12.39
C SER A 352 -0.14 -4.21 -13.69
N ARG A 353 -1.09 -3.30 -13.94
CA ARG A 353 -1.04 -2.38 -15.09
C ARG A 353 0.23 -1.54 -15.10
N SER A 354 0.47 -0.81 -14.01
CA SER A 354 1.69 -0.02 -13.82
C SER A 354 2.95 -0.88 -13.90
N GLY A 355 2.94 -2.08 -13.31
CA GLY A 355 4.03 -3.05 -13.42
C GLY A 355 4.31 -3.48 -14.86
N ALA A 356 3.28 -3.87 -15.62
CA ALA A 356 3.40 -4.38 -16.99
C ALA A 356 3.93 -3.31 -17.95
N THR A 357 3.38 -2.09 -17.91
CA THR A 357 3.82 -0.98 -18.77
C THR A 357 5.22 -0.48 -18.43
N ILE A 358 5.54 -0.32 -17.14
CA ILE A 358 6.88 0.09 -16.69
C ILE A 358 7.91 -0.96 -17.08
N CYS A 359 7.61 -2.24 -16.83
CA CYS A 359 8.52 -3.34 -17.17
C CYS A 359 8.71 -3.44 -18.69
N ALA A 360 7.64 -3.43 -19.48
CA ALA A 360 7.73 -3.45 -20.94
C ALA A 360 8.60 -2.30 -21.45
N ALA A 361 8.39 -1.08 -20.97
CA ALA A 361 9.18 0.08 -21.38
C ALA A 361 10.67 -0.06 -21.03
N ILE A 362 11.01 -0.50 -19.81
CA ILE A 362 12.41 -0.74 -19.38
C ILE A 362 13.03 -1.90 -20.19
N LEU A 363 12.28 -2.97 -20.44
CA LEU A 363 12.71 -4.13 -21.23
C LEU A 363 12.88 -3.80 -22.72
N LEU A 364 12.21 -2.76 -23.24
CA LEU A 364 12.49 -2.19 -24.57
C LEU A 364 13.67 -1.20 -24.54
N GLY A 365 14.14 -0.84 -23.34
CA GLY A 365 15.35 -0.06 -23.13
C GLY A 365 15.11 1.41 -22.84
N LEU A 366 13.88 1.82 -22.50
CA LEU A 366 13.60 3.18 -22.01
C LEU A 366 14.25 3.41 -20.65
N LYS A 367 14.76 4.63 -20.42
CA LYS A 367 15.28 5.03 -19.11
C LYS A 367 14.20 4.89 -18.04
N ARG A 368 14.54 4.37 -16.86
CA ARG A 368 13.60 3.96 -15.79
C ARG A 368 12.67 5.08 -15.33
N ASP A 369 13.19 6.29 -15.11
CA ASP A 369 12.38 7.47 -14.73
C ASP A 369 11.37 7.84 -15.83
N LYS A 370 11.79 7.76 -17.10
CA LYS A 370 10.91 8.01 -18.25
C LYS A 370 9.89 6.90 -18.48
N ALA A 371 10.20 5.65 -18.13
CA ALA A 371 9.25 4.54 -18.17
C ALA A 371 8.10 4.73 -17.17
N VAL A 372 8.43 5.15 -15.95
CA VAL A 372 7.45 5.46 -14.90
C VAL A 372 6.56 6.63 -15.30
N GLU A 373 7.18 7.74 -15.74
CA GLU A 373 6.46 8.91 -16.25
C GLU A 373 5.51 8.52 -17.38
N TYR A 374 6.03 7.85 -18.42
CA TYR A 374 5.23 7.41 -19.57
C TYR A 374 4.04 6.53 -19.20
N SER A 375 4.26 5.55 -18.31
CA SER A 375 3.21 4.67 -17.82
C SER A 375 2.06 5.45 -17.19
N PHE A 376 2.35 6.44 -16.34
CA PHE A 376 1.32 7.22 -15.67
C PHE A 376 0.56 8.16 -16.60
N PHE A 377 1.26 8.76 -17.58
CA PHE A 377 0.61 9.59 -18.59
C PHE A 377 -0.38 8.77 -19.44
N VAL A 378 -0.01 7.57 -19.86
CA VAL A 378 -0.91 6.68 -20.61
C VAL A 378 -2.05 6.16 -19.75
N ALA A 379 -1.83 5.92 -18.45
CA ALA A 379 -2.85 5.40 -17.55
C ALA A 379 -4.07 6.33 -17.44
N ILE A 380 -3.88 7.66 -17.45
CA ILE A 380 -4.99 8.64 -17.29
C ILE A 380 -6.12 8.39 -18.33
N PRO A 381 -5.88 8.51 -19.66
CA PRO A 381 -6.94 8.32 -20.65
C PRO A 381 -7.45 6.89 -20.69
N VAL A 382 -6.61 5.89 -20.39
CA VAL A 382 -7.02 4.48 -20.41
C VAL A 382 -7.95 4.14 -19.25
N ILE A 383 -7.63 4.58 -18.03
CA ILE A 383 -8.50 4.38 -16.86
C ILE A 383 -9.82 5.11 -17.08
N LEU A 384 -9.77 6.40 -17.45
CA LEU A 384 -11.00 7.17 -17.68
C LEU A 384 -11.85 6.54 -18.78
N GLY A 385 -11.23 6.11 -19.89
CA GLY A 385 -11.93 5.44 -20.98
C GLY A 385 -12.58 4.12 -20.53
N ALA A 386 -11.84 3.27 -19.83
CA ALA A 386 -12.35 2.01 -19.29
C ALA A 386 -13.49 2.26 -18.29
N SER A 387 -13.34 3.22 -17.38
CA SER A 387 -14.36 3.56 -16.39
C SER A 387 -15.64 4.08 -17.03
N VAL A 388 -15.55 4.89 -18.09
CA VAL A 388 -16.72 5.37 -18.84
C VAL A 388 -17.41 4.24 -19.58
N LEU A 389 -16.65 3.36 -20.26
CA LEU A 389 -17.22 2.21 -20.96
C LEU A 389 -17.95 1.27 -20.00
N GLU A 390 -17.29 0.91 -18.90
CA GLU A 390 -17.86 0.00 -17.91
C GLU A 390 -19.09 0.60 -17.20
N PHE A 391 -19.09 1.92 -16.94
CA PHE A 391 -20.27 2.61 -16.42
C PHE A 391 -21.45 2.58 -17.40
N ILE A 392 -21.20 2.78 -18.69
CA ILE A 392 -22.24 2.72 -19.72
C ILE A 392 -22.80 1.30 -19.84
N ASP A 393 -21.92 0.30 -19.94
CA ASP A 393 -22.30 -1.10 -20.13
C ASP A 393 -23.13 -1.65 -18.95
N LYS A 394 -22.88 -1.16 -17.73
CA LYS A 394 -23.55 -1.61 -16.51
C LYS A 394 -24.66 -0.66 -16.03
N TYR A 395 -24.96 0.43 -16.75
CA TYR A 395 -25.82 1.53 -16.28
C TYR A 395 -27.19 1.09 -15.71
N ASP A 396 -27.84 0.11 -16.32
CA ASP A 396 -29.15 -0.37 -15.87
C ASP A 396 -29.08 -1.12 -14.53
N LEU A 397 -28.01 -1.89 -14.32
CA LEU A 397 -27.71 -2.56 -13.04
C LEU A 397 -27.38 -1.52 -11.95
N ILE A 398 -26.69 -0.45 -12.36
CA ILE A 398 -26.25 0.65 -11.50
C ILE A 398 -27.45 1.47 -11.01
N SER A 399 -28.37 1.79 -11.92
CA SER A 399 -29.55 2.63 -11.65
C SER A 399 -30.53 1.99 -10.66
N GLY A 400 -30.45 0.67 -10.48
CA GLY A 400 -31.23 -0.08 -9.50
C GLY A 400 -30.54 -0.25 -8.13
N SER A 401 -29.28 0.14 -7.99
CA SER A 401 -28.52 -0.04 -6.73
C SER A 401 -28.86 1.06 -5.70
N HIS A 402 -29.02 0.68 -4.43
CA HIS A 402 -29.39 1.58 -3.34
C HIS A 402 -28.17 2.04 -2.51
N ILE A 403 -27.00 2.15 -3.12
CA ILE A 403 -25.78 2.52 -2.39
C ILE A 403 -25.78 4.02 -2.07
N SER A 404 -25.49 4.34 -0.81
CA SER A 404 -25.38 5.73 -0.36
C SER A 404 -24.24 6.46 -1.09
N PRO A 405 -24.49 7.66 -1.66
CA PRO A 405 -23.44 8.49 -2.25
C PRO A 405 -22.24 8.76 -1.33
N LEU A 406 -22.46 8.70 -0.01
CA LEU A 406 -21.41 8.86 1.00
C LEU A 406 -20.37 7.74 0.94
N ILE A 407 -20.76 6.50 0.63
CA ILE A 407 -19.86 5.34 0.56
C ILE A 407 -18.87 5.51 -0.59
N PHE A 408 -19.38 5.86 -1.78
CA PHE A 408 -18.55 6.17 -2.95
C PHE A 408 -17.60 7.35 -2.68
N ALA A 409 -18.13 8.44 -2.11
CA ALA A 409 -17.33 9.62 -1.81
C ALA A 409 -16.20 9.32 -0.81
N ALA A 410 -16.48 8.54 0.23
CA ALA A 410 -15.50 8.15 1.25
C ALA A 410 -14.38 7.29 0.65
N GLY A 411 -14.72 6.24 -0.11
CA GLY A 411 -13.73 5.39 -0.78
C GLY A 411 -12.91 6.15 -1.81
N MET A 412 -13.55 6.97 -2.65
CA MET A 412 -12.86 7.79 -3.65
C MET A 412 -11.91 8.79 -3.01
N ALA A 413 -12.31 9.46 -1.92
CA ALA A 413 -11.45 10.38 -1.19
C ALA A 413 -10.25 9.66 -0.54
N ALA A 414 -10.48 8.50 0.07
CA ALA A 414 -9.42 7.67 0.65
C ALA A 414 -8.41 7.21 -0.42
N SER A 415 -8.90 6.74 -1.57
CA SER A 415 -8.10 6.35 -2.72
C SER A 415 -7.30 7.51 -3.32
N PHE A 416 -7.90 8.69 -3.44
CA PHE A 416 -7.21 9.90 -3.89
C PHE A 416 -6.04 10.28 -2.95
N LEU A 417 -6.29 10.37 -1.65
CA LEU A 417 -5.29 10.80 -0.67
C LEU A 417 -4.13 9.82 -0.55
N THR A 418 -4.43 8.52 -0.47
CA THR A 418 -3.41 7.47 -0.41
C THR A 418 -2.70 7.28 -1.74
N GLY A 419 -3.40 7.48 -2.86
CA GLY A 419 -2.83 7.52 -4.21
C GLY A 419 -1.75 8.58 -4.37
N ILE A 420 -1.95 9.79 -3.84
CA ILE A 420 -0.91 10.84 -3.85
C ILE A 420 0.34 10.36 -3.11
N ALA A 421 0.18 9.73 -1.94
CA ALA A 421 1.29 9.24 -1.15
C ALA A 421 2.05 8.11 -1.87
N ALA A 422 1.33 7.13 -2.40
CA ALA A 422 1.88 6.00 -3.14
C ALA A 422 2.62 6.44 -4.41
N LEU A 423 2.08 7.41 -5.15
CA LEU A 423 2.69 7.92 -6.35
C LEU A 423 4.02 8.65 -6.06
N LYS A 424 4.04 9.51 -5.03
CA LYS A 424 5.28 10.17 -4.58
C LYS A 424 6.33 9.15 -4.11
N LEU A 425 5.89 8.11 -3.39
CA LEU A 425 6.75 7.02 -2.95
C LEU A 425 7.37 6.29 -4.16
N LEU A 426 6.55 5.89 -5.15
CA LEU A 426 7.04 5.18 -6.32
C LEU A 426 8.02 6.01 -7.15
N ILE A 427 7.74 7.30 -7.35
CA ILE A 427 8.65 8.20 -8.08
C ILE A 427 10.03 8.24 -7.38
N ASN A 428 10.06 8.22 -6.05
CA ASN A 428 11.31 8.19 -5.30
C ASN A 428 12.00 6.81 -5.35
N LEU A 429 11.25 5.71 -5.24
CA LEU A 429 11.79 4.34 -5.21
C LEU A 429 12.26 3.84 -6.58
N SER A 430 11.52 4.15 -7.65
CA SER A 430 11.81 3.69 -9.01
C SER A 430 13.14 4.23 -9.55
N ARG A 431 13.58 5.38 -9.04
CA ARG A 431 14.90 5.97 -9.36
C ARG A 431 16.09 5.13 -8.84
N GLN A 432 15.87 4.15 -7.96
CA GLN A 432 16.94 3.46 -7.23
C GLN A 432 17.12 1.95 -7.54
N ARG A 433 16.57 1.43 -8.65
CA ARG A 433 16.59 -0.04 -8.99
C ARG A 433 16.10 -0.93 -7.83
N ARG A 434 14.87 -0.67 -7.38
CA ARG A 434 14.26 -1.35 -6.24
C ARG A 434 13.01 -2.13 -6.61
N LEU A 435 12.81 -2.48 -7.90
CA LEU A 435 11.59 -3.18 -8.33
C LEU A 435 11.50 -4.60 -7.75
N LYS A 436 12.65 -5.23 -7.47
CA LYS A 436 12.70 -6.55 -6.81
C LYS A 436 11.97 -6.62 -5.47
N TRP A 437 11.85 -5.52 -4.73
CA TRP A 437 11.13 -5.53 -3.45
C TRP A 437 9.62 -5.73 -3.63
N PHE A 438 9.05 -5.16 -4.69
CA PHE A 438 7.65 -5.42 -5.06
C PHE A 438 7.45 -6.86 -5.55
N SER A 439 8.44 -7.42 -6.25
CA SER A 439 8.44 -8.84 -6.63
C SER A 439 8.42 -9.77 -5.41
N ILE A 440 9.29 -9.52 -4.42
CA ILE A 440 9.33 -10.30 -3.17
C ILE A 440 7.99 -10.17 -2.42
N TYR A 441 7.45 -8.95 -2.31
CA TYR A 441 6.15 -8.71 -1.70
C TYR A 441 5.05 -9.54 -2.37
N LEU A 442 4.93 -9.48 -3.70
CA LEU A 442 3.93 -10.24 -4.45
C LEU A 442 4.06 -11.75 -4.26
N PHE A 443 5.30 -12.27 -4.22
CA PHE A 443 5.53 -13.68 -3.96
C PHE A 443 5.03 -14.10 -2.56
N ILE A 444 5.34 -13.29 -1.54
CA ILE A 444 4.89 -13.54 -0.16
C ILE A 444 3.37 -13.48 -0.06
N VAL A 445 2.74 -12.43 -0.61
CA VAL A 445 1.28 -12.28 -0.55
C VAL A 445 0.57 -13.37 -1.33
N ALA A 446 1.08 -13.75 -2.52
CA ALA A 446 0.54 -14.88 -3.28
C ALA A 446 0.62 -16.19 -2.51
N ALA A 447 1.75 -16.47 -1.83
CA ALA A 447 1.90 -17.66 -1.01
C ALA A 447 0.95 -17.69 0.20
N LEU A 448 0.77 -16.54 0.86
CA LEU A 448 -0.17 -16.39 1.98
C LEU A 448 -1.61 -16.61 1.53
N VAL A 449 -2.05 -15.93 0.47
CA VAL A 449 -3.42 -16.06 -0.04
C VAL A 449 -3.69 -17.48 -0.55
N PHE A 450 -2.73 -18.11 -1.23
CA PHE A 450 -2.85 -19.50 -1.66
C PHE A 450 -3.00 -20.47 -0.48
N TYR A 451 -2.30 -20.21 0.63
CA TYR A 451 -2.44 -21.01 1.85
C TYR A 451 -3.84 -20.87 2.45
N PHE A 452 -4.36 -19.65 2.55
CA PHE A 452 -5.72 -19.40 3.08
C PHE A 452 -6.83 -19.95 2.18
N GLU A 453 -6.62 -20.01 0.86
CA GLU A 453 -7.61 -20.54 -0.09
C GLU A 453 -7.70 -22.09 -0.06
N ILE A 454 -6.66 -22.78 0.41
CA ILE A 454 -6.61 -24.25 0.45
C ILE A 454 -7.09 -24.81 1.78
N MET A 455 -6.88 -24.07 2.88
CA MET A 455 -7.32 -24.42 4.23
C MET A 455 -8.82 -24.19 4.38
#